data_AF-A0A6A3ATG8-F1
#
_entry.id   AF-A0A6A3ATG8-F1
#
_cell.length_a   1.000
_cell.length_b   1.000
_cell.length_c   1.000
_cell.angle_alpha   90.00
_cell.angle_beta   90.00
_cell.angle_gamma   90.00
#
_symmetry.space_group_name_H-M   'P 1'
#
loop_
_entity.id
_entity.type
_entity.pdbx_description
1 polymer ?
#
loop_
_entity_poly.entity_id
_entity_poly.type
_entity_poly.pdbx_seq_one_letter_code
_entity_poly.pdbx_strand_id
1 'polypeptide(L)'
;MDKKIRKPRYAFQTRSQVDILDDGYRWRKYGQKAVKNNKFPRSYYRCTHEGCNVKKQVQRLSKDESVVVTTYEGMHTHPITKPTDNFEHILSQMQIYTPF
;
A
#
# COMPACT_ATOMS: atom_id res chain seq x y z
N MET A 1 8.94 19.93 24.26
CA MET A 1 8.56 19.90 22.83
C MET A 1 8.72 18.47 22.33
N ASP A 2 7.67 17.64 22.43
CA ASP A 2 7.68 16.28 21.90
C ASP A 2 7.77 16.30 20.37
N LYS A 3 8.96 16.01 19.84
CA LYS A 3 9.12 15.67 18.42
C LYS A 3 8.35 14.36 18.20
N LYS A 4 7.11 14.44 17.71
CA LYS A 4 6.35 13.26 17.26
C LYS A 4 7.19 12.48 16.25
N ILE A 5 7.79 11.37 16.70
CA ILE A 5 8.54 10.44 15.85
C ILE A 5 7.58 10.01 14.73
N ARG A 6 7.89 10.37 13.49
CA ARG A 6 7.07 9.98 12.34
C ARG A 6 7.18 8.47 12.18
N LYS A 7 6.03 7.78 12.13
CA LYS A 7 5.99 6.34 11.85
C LYS A 7 6.72 6.06 10.52
N PRO A 8 7.43 4.92 10.41
CA PRO A 8 8.05 4.51 9.14
C PRO A 8 7.02 4.52 8.02
N ARG A 9 7.40 5.08 6.87
CA ARG A 9 6.55 5.14 5.67
C ARG A 9 7.34 4.66 4.47
N TYR A 10 6.81 3.67 3.77
CA TYR A 10 7.38 3.12 2.56
C TYR A 10 6.34 3.18 1.45
N ALA A 11 6.77 3.59 0.25
CA ALA A 11 5.94 3.66 -0.92
C ALA A 11 6.66 3.00 -2.10
N PHE A 12 5.91 2.30 -2.92
CA PHE A 12 6.43 1.65 -4.12
C PHE A 12 5.39 1.68 -5.23
N GLN A 13 5.86 1.48 -6.46
CA GLN A 13 5.02 1.39 -7.64
C GLN A 13 5.02 -0.04 -8.16
N THR A 14 3.88 -0.47 -8.67
CA THR A 14 3.72 -1.75 -9.35
C THR A 14 2.98 -1.54 -10.66
N ARG A 15 3.39 -2.24 -11.71
CA ARG A 15 2.61 -2.32 -12.94
C ARG A 15 1.60 -3.46 -12.81
N SER A 16 0.31 -3.14 -12.75
CA SER A 16 -0.74 -4.13 -12.53
C SER A 16 -2.08 -3.68 -13.10
N GLN A 17 -2.89 -4.62 -13.60
CA GLN A 17 -4.27 -4.36 -14.02
C GLN A 17 -5.23 -4.22 -12.83
N VAL A 18 -4.85 -4.72 -11.64
CA VAL A 18 -5.66 -4.65 -10.42
C VAL A 18 -5.13 -3.61 -9.46
N ASP A 19 -6.01 -2.98 -8.69
CA ASP A 19 -5.60 -1.95 -7.71
C ASP A 19 -4.96 -2.58 -6.47
N ILE A 20 -5.48 -3.71 -6.02
CA ILE A 20 -5.11 -4.33 -4.75
C ILE A 20 -4.34 -5.61 -5.04
N LEU A 21 -3.06 -5.60 -4.68
CA LEU A 21 -2.23 -6.81 -4.68
C LEU A 21 -2.46 -7.59 -3.38
N ASP A 22 -2.43 -8.92 -3.49
CA ASP A 22 -2.50 -9.82 -2.34
C ASP A 22 -1.12 -10.00 -1.69
N ASP A 23 -0.84 -9.17 -0.70
CA ASP A 23 0.41 -9.14 0.06
C ASP A 23 0.44 -10.11 1.26
N GLY A 24 -0.57 -10.99 1.41
CA GLY A 24 -0.66 -11.96 2.51
C GLY A 24 -1.17 -11.39 3.84
N TYR A 25 -1.26 -10.05 3.98
CA TYR A 25 -1.86 -9.40 5.13
C TYR A 25 -3.36 -9.19 4.96
N ARG A 26 -4.10 -9.19 6.07
CA ARG A 26 -5.54 -8.94 6.06
C ARG A 26 -5.84 -7.46 6.23
N TRP A 27 -6.36 -6.86 5.18
CA TRP A 27 -6.72 -5.45 5.11
C TRP A 27 -8.22 -5.24 5.21
N ARG A 28 -8.63 -4.18 5.93
CA ARG A 28 -10.00 -3.65 5.88
C ARG A 28 -9.97 -2.23 5.35
N LYS A 29 -10.76 -1.97 4.31
CA LYS A 29 -10.97 -0.60 3.79
C LYS A 29 -11.69 0.21 4.86
N TYR A 30 -11.16 1.39 5.18
CA TYR A 30 -11.78 2.31 6.14
C TYR A 30 -12.12 3.66 5.53
N GLY A 31 -11.66 3.94 4.31
CA GLY A 31 -11.96 5.20 3.65
C GLY A 31 -11.56 5.20 2.17
N GLN A 32 -12.08 6.19 1.48
CA GLN A 32 -11.74 6.50 0.10
C GLN A 32 -11.79 8.02 -0.09
N LYS A 33 -10.85 8.58 -0.86
CA LYS A 33 -10.81 10.02 -1.15
C LYS A 33 -10.62 10.25 -2.64
N ALA A 34 -11.41 11.14 -3.23
CA ALA A 34 -11.18 11.63 -4.58
C ALA A 34 -9.82 12.35 -4.64
N VAL A 35 -9.09 12.18 -5.75
CA VAL A 35 -7.78 12.81 -5.94
C VAL A 35 -7.88 13.83 -7.06
N LYS A 36 -7.42 15.06 -6.77
CA LYS A 36 -7.43 16.16 -7.74
C LYS A 36 -6.68 15.72 -9.00
N ASN A 37 -7.29 15.94 -10.17
CA ASN A 37 -6.75 15.58 -11.48
C ASN A 37 -6.44 14.07 -11.63
N ASN A 38 -7.13 13.21 -10.89
CA ASN A 38 -7.02 11.77 -11.04
C ASN A 38 -8.42 11.15 -11.10
N LYS A 39 -8.70 10.41 -12.18
CA LYS A 39 -9.97 9.70 -12.38
C LYS A 39 -10.17 8.55 -11.40
N PHE A 40 -9.10 8.06 -10.78
CA PHE A 40 -9.13 7.00 -9.78
C PHE A 40 -9.05 7.57 -8.37
N PRO A 41 -9.93 7.14 -7.45
CA PRO A 41 -9.86 7.56 -6.06
C PRO A 41 -8.69 6.91 -5.33
N ARG A 42 -8.23 7.53 -4.25
CA ARG A 42 -7.31 6.91 -3.30
C ARG A 42 -8.09 6.04 -2.33
N SER A 43 -7.73 4.78 -2.22
CA SER A 43 -8.31 3.86 -1.22
C SER A 43 -7.42 3.75 0.01
N TYR A 44 -8.04 3.67 1.19
CA TYR A 44 -7.35 3.60 2.48
C TYR A 44 -7.73 2.33 3.24
N TYR A 45 -6.72 1.62 3.71
CA TYR A 45 -6.84 0.33 4.37
C TYR A 45 -6.08 0.31 5.69
N ARG A 46 -6.59 -0.45 6.65
CA ARG A 46 -5.91 -0.77 7.91
C ARG A 46 -5.74 -2.27 8.03
N CYS A 47 -4.65 -2.70 8.65
CA CYS A 47 -4.50 -4.09 9.03
C CYS A 47 -5.63 -4.49 10.00
N THR A 48 -6.07 -5.73 9.91
CA THR A 48 -7.14 -6.28 10.77
C THR A 48 -6.60 -7.18 11.87
N HIS A 49 -5.30 -7.47 11.88
CA HIS A 49 -4.68 -8.20 12.97
C HIS A 49 -4.75 -7.39 14.26
N GLU A 50 -5.03 -8.05 15.37
CA GLU A 50 -5.17 -7.42 16.68
C GLU A 50 -3.88 -6.71 17.09
N GLY A 51 -3.99 -5.49 17.65
CA GLY A 51 -2.84 -4.67 18.01
C GLY A 51 -2.04 -4.09 16.83
N CYS A 52 -2.33 -4.47 15.58
CA CYS A 52 -1.61 -3.96 14.41
C CYS A 52 -2.11 -2.58 14.01
N ASN A 53 -1.18 -1.62 13.94
CA ASN A 53 -1.47 -0.23 13.60
C ASN A 53 -1.06 0.15 12.17
N VAL A 54 -0.70 -0.83 11.34
CA VAL A 54 -0.26 -0.59 9.96
C VAL A 54 -1.44 -0.15 9.10
N LYS A 55 -1.21 0.88 8.29
CA LYS A 55 -2.15 1.37 7.30
C LYS A 55 -1.52 1.31 5.92
N LYS A 56 -2.33 1.10 4.88
CA LYS A 56 -1.89 1.28 3.49
C LYS A 56 -2.84 2.16 2.69
N GLN A 57 -2.28 2.90 1.76
CA GLN A 57 -2.98 3.69 0.74
C GLN A 57 -2.69 3.08 -0.62
N VAL A 58 -3.71 3.01 -1.47
CA VAL A 58 -3.59 2.51 -2.84
C VAL A 58 -4.10 3.59 -3.79
N GLN A 59 -3.31 3.90 -4.81
CA GLN A 59 -3.63 4.90 -5.81
C GLN A 59 -3.17 4.47 -7.20
N ARG A 60 -4.10 4.29 -8.13
CA ARG A 60 -3.77 4.19 -9.56
C ARG A 60 -3.47 5.57 -10.15
N LEU A 61 -2.47 5.68 -11.00
CA LEU A 61 -2.15 6.93 -11.68
C LEU A 61 -3.09 7.13 -12.87
N SER A 62 -3.54 8.38 -13.09
CA SER A 62 -4.30 8.71 -14.31
C SER A 62 -3.43 8.89 -15.54
N LYS A 63 -2.15 9.25 -15.35
CA LYS A 63 -1.21 9.45 -16.47
C LYS A 63 -0.72 8.13 -17.06
N ASP A 64 -0.61 7.11 -16.22
CA ASP A 64 -0.27 5.75 -16.60
C ASP A 64 -1.13 4.80 -15.78
N GLU A 65 -2.22 4.34 -16.39
CA GLU A 65 -3.19 3.48 -15.72
C GLU A 65 -2.64 2.09 -15.47
N SER A 66 -1.49 1.71 -16.02
CA SER A 66 -0.82 0.46 -15.65
C SER A 66 -0.16 0.55 -14.28
N VAL A 67 0.07 1.77 -13.75
CA VAL A 67 0.83 2.00 -12.51
C VAL A 67 -0.07 2.20 -11.30
N VAL A 68 0.18 1.39 -10.28
CA VAL A 68 -0.43 1.51 -8.95
C VAL A 68 0.64 1.85 -7.92
N VAL A 69 0.42 2.94 -7.20
CA VAL A 69 1.22 3.37 -6.06
C VAL A 69 0.61 2.81 -4.79
N THR A 70 1.39 2.01 -4.05
CA THR A 70 1.02 1.55 -2.71
C THR A 70 1.92 2.21 -1.68
N THR A 71 1.32 2.81 -0.65
CA THR A 71 2.05 3.46 0.45
C THR A 71 1.62 2.86 1.78
N TYR A 72 2.57 2.36 2.55
CA TYR A 72 2.35 1.85 3.89
C TYR A 72 2.83 2.84 4.95
N GLU A 73 2.21 2.77 6.12
CA GLU A 73 2.57 3.50 7.32
C GLU A 73 2.61 2.54 8.51
N GLY A 74 3.77 2.43 9.16
CA GLY A 74 4.05 1.48 10.23
C GLY A 74 4.64 0.16 9.72
N MET A 75 5.09 -0.67 10.65
CA MET A 75 5.69 -1.98 10.37
C MET A 75 4.82 -3.08 10.99
N HIS A 76 4.63 -4.18 10.27
CA HIS A 76 3.95 -5.36 10.81
C HIS A 76 4.88 -6.06 11.80
N THR A 77 4.33 -6.41 12.96
CA THR A 77 5.01 -7.18 14.02
C THR A 77 4.38 -8.56 14.19
N HIS A 78 3.70 -9.03 13.16
CA HIS A 78 2.99 -10.31 13.12
C HIS A 78 3.18 -10.95 11.74
N PRO A 79 3.08 -12.29 11.64
CA PRO A 79 3.22 -12.96 10.35
C PRO A 79 2.07 -12.63 9.40
N ILE A 80 2.28 -12.90 8.11
CA ILE A 80 1.22 -12.94 7.11
C ILE A 80 0.23 -14.06 7.45
N THR A 81 -1.04 -13.84 7.15
CA THR A 81 -2.12 -14.77 7.51
C THR A 81 -2.37 -15.85 6.47
N LYS A 82 -1.89 -15.61 5.25
CA LYS A 82 -1.94 -16.55 4.14
C LYS A 82 -0.55 -16.54 3.49
N PRO A 83 0.16 -17.67 3.41
CA PRO A 83 1.28 -17.76 2.48
C PRO A 83 0.68 -17.64 1.09
N THR A 84 1.06 -16.58 0.36
CA THR A 84 0.62 -16.39 -1.02
C THR A 84 1.78 -16.79 -1.93
N ASP A 85 1.51 -17.69 -2.88
CA ASP A 85 2.46 -18.07 -3.95
C ASP A 85 2.81 -16.87 -4.88
N ASN A 86 2.19 -15.71 -4.66
CA ASN A 86 2.34 -14.50 -5.46
C ASN A 86 3.27 -13.43 -4.83
N PHE A 87 3.95 -13.71 -3.71
CA PHE A 87 4.89 -12.75 -3.12
C PHE A 87 6.06 -12.43 -4.08
N GLU A 88 6.57 -13.42 -4.80
CA GLU A 88 7.58 -13.26 -5.87
C GLU A 88 7.06 -12.39 -7.03
N HIS A 89 5.77 -12.52 -7.37
CA HIS A 89 5.14 -11.71 -8.40
C HIS A 89 5.03 -10.23 -7.97
N ILE A 90 4.74 -9.99 -6.69
CA ILE A 90 4.72 -8.63 -6.13
C ILE A 90 6.14 -8.06 -6.13
N LEU A 91 7.13 -8.79 -5.63
CA LEU A 91 8.52 -8.34 -5.57
C LEU A 91 9.11 -8.05 -6.95
N SER A 92 8.84 -8.89 -7.97
CA SER A 92 9.30 -8.64 -9.34
C SER A 92 8.61 -7.43 -10.01
N GLN A 93 7.40 -7.08 -9.57
CA GLN A 93 6.68 -5.88 -10.05
C GLN A 93 7.03 -4.61 -9.29
N MET A 94 7.67 -4.72 -8.13
CA MET A 94 8.05 -3.58 -7.30
C MET A 94 9.22 -2.83 -7.93
N GLN A 95 8.92 -1.70 -8.56
CA GLN A 95 9.95 -0.70 -8.89
C GLN A 95 10.12 0.22 -7.69
N ILE A 96 11.22 0.05 -6.95
CA ILE A 96 11.62 0.95 -5.86
C ILE A 96 12.11 2.25 -6.51
N TYR A 97 11.28 3.29 -6.49
CA TYR A 97 11.75 4.63 -6.87
C TYR A 97 12.63 5.19 -5.75
N THR A 98 13.93 5.30 -6.04
CA THR A 98 14.81 6.22 -5.34
C THR A 98 14.35 7.65 -5.58
N PRO A 99 14.19 8.48 -4.54
CA PRO A 99 13.93 9.90 -4.74
C PRO A 99 15.17 10.54 -5.37
N PHE A 100 15.00 11.23 -6.50
CA PHE A 100 15.90 12.31 -6.91
C PHE A 100 15.50 13.59 -6.16
#